data_AF-A0A090X677-F1
#
_entry.id   AF-A0A090X677-F1
#
_cell.length_a   1.000
_cell.length_b   1.000
_cell.length_c   1.000
_cell.angle_alpha   90.00
_cell.angle_beta   90.00
_cell.angle_gamma   90.00
#
_symmetry.space_group_name_H-M   'P 1'
#
loop_
_entity.id
_entity.type
_entity.pdbx_description
1 polymer ?
#
loop_
_entity_poly.entity_id
_entity_poly.type
_entity_poly.pdbx_seq_one_letter_code
_entity_poly.pdbx_strand_id
1 'polypeptide(L)' 'MKWLISYSRKRNEKSMALRLASEVLAAAKEEGSAVKKRVDTHKMAEANKAFSHFRF' A
#
# COMPACT_ATOMS: atom_id res chain seq x y z
N MET A 1 7.78 -4.08 0.35
CA MET A 1 7.54 -4.42 1.77
C MET A 1 7.32 -3.22 2.72
N LYS A 2 7.92 -2.04 2.48
CA LYS A 2 7.79 -0.87 3.38
C LYS A 2 6.33 -0.46 3.70
N TRP A 3 5.45 -0.46 2.68
CA TRP A 3 4.03 -0.13 2.88
C TRP A 3 3.26 -1.20 3.64
N LEU A 4 3.49 -2.49 3.36
CA LEU A 4 2.89 -3.61 4.09
C LEU A 4 3.15 -3.52 5.59
N ILE A 5 4.41 -3.28 5.99
CA ILE A 5 4.79 -3.15 7.41
C ILE A 5 4.17 -1.90 8.04
N SER A 6 4.19 -0.77 7.34
CA SER A 6 3.63 0.49 7.87
C SER A 6 2.11 0.42 8.08
N TYR A 7 1.39 -0.25 7.17
CA TYR A 7 -0.05 -0.42 7.28
C TYR A 7 -0.43 -1.50 8.28
N SER A 8 0.34 -2.60 8.34
CA SER A 8 0.18 -3.62 9.39
C SER A 8 0.32 -3.02 10.79
N ARG A 9 1.26 -2.09 11.01
CA ARG A 9 1.43 -1.42 12.32
C ARG A 9 0.23 -0.57 12.73
N LYS A 10 -0.49 0.03 11.78
CA LYS A 10 -1.66 0.88 12.03
C LYS A 10 -2.94 0.08 12.34
N ARG A 11 -2.95 -1.24 12.13
CA ARG A 11 -4.08 -2.11 12.50
C ARG A 11 -4.15 -2.33 14.01
N ASN A 12 -5.37 -2.36 14.53
CA ASN A 12 -5.63 -2.45 15.96
C ASN A 12 -5.74 -3.91 16.47
N GLU A 13 -4.81 -4.78 16.07
CA GLU A 13 -4.82 -6.20 16.51
C GLU A 13 -3.81 -6.47 17.64
N LYS A 14 -4.00 -7.55 18.41
CA LYS A 14 -3.22 -7.82 19.62
C LYS A 14 -1.72 -8.09 19.39
N SER A 15 -1.33 -8.66 18.25
CA SER A 15 0.06 -9.02 17.96
C SER A 15 0.47 -8.61 16.55
N MET A 16 1.72 -8.17 16.37
CA MET A 16 2.28 -7.80 15.07
C MET A 16 2.27 -8.97 14.07
N ALA A 17 2.40 -10.21 14.55
CA ALA A 17 2.31 -11.40 13.71
C ALA A 17 0.91 -11.56 13.10
N LEU A 18 -0.15 -11.34 13.91
CA LEU A 18 -1.53 -11.36 13.43
C LEU A 18 -1.78 -10.21 12.43
N ARG A 19 -1.30 -9.00 12.75
CA ARG A 19 -1.46 -7.83 11.86
C ARG A 19 -0.85 -8.08 10.48
N LEU A 20 0.35 -8.68 10.45
CA LEU A 20 1.05 -9.02 9.20
C LEU A 20 0.32 -10.14 8.44
N ALA A 21 -0.09 -11.21 9.11
CA ALA A 21 -0.82 -12.31 8.45
C ALA A 21 -2.13 -11.82 7.84
N SER A 22 -2.90 -11.01 8.57
CA SER A 22 -4.13 -10.38 8.11
C SER A 22 -3.89 -9.45 6.92
N GLU A 23 -2.82 -8.64 6.95
CA GLU A 23 -2.51 -7.71 5.86
C GLU A 23 -1.95 -8.43 4.62
N VAL A 24 -1.21 -9.53 4.79
CA VAL A 24 -0.72 -10.37 3.68
C VAL A 24 -1.90 -11.11 3.02
N LEU A 25 -2.82 -11.65 3.81
CA LEU A 25 -4.04 -12.27 3.29
C LEU A 25 -4.94 -11.27 2.56
N ALA A 26 -5.11 -10.08 3.11
CA ALA A 26 -5.84 -9.01 2.43
C ALA A 26 -5.14 -8.63 1.12
N ALA A 27 -3.82 -8.41 1.16
CA ALA A 27 -3.05 -8.06 -0.03
C ALA A 27 -3.10 -9.13 -1.13
N ALA A 28 -3.19 -10.41 -0.76
CA ALA A 28 -3.35 -11.52 -1.71
C ALA A 28 -4.72 -11.52 -2.39
N LYS A 29 -5.76 -10.99 -1.73
CA LYS A 29 -7.08 -10.75 -2.31
C LYS A 29 -7.20 -9.41 -3.03
N GLU A 30 -6.09 -8.70 -3.22
CA GLU A 30 -6.03 -7.32 -3.72
C GLU A 30 -6.80 -6.31 -2.84
N GLU A 31 -7.12 -6.71 -1.61
CA GLU A 31 -7.84 -5.92 -0.64
C GLU A 31 -6.85 -5.34 0.39
N GLY A 32 -7.25 -4.23 1.01
CA GLY A 32 -6.48 -3.64 2.10
C GLY A 32 -5.74 -2.36 1.75
N SER A 33 -5.35 -1.68 2.81
CA SER A 33 -4.92 -0.28 2.75
C SER A 33 -3.58 -0.12 2.05
N ALA A 34 -2.70 -1.12 2.16
CA ALA A 34 -1.41 -1.14 1.46
C ALA A 34 -1.57 -1.26 -0.07
N VAL A 35 -2.48 -2.12 -0.54
CA VAL A 35 -2.74 -2.31 -1.98
C VAL A 35 -3.44 -1.10 -2.58
N LYS A 36 -4.45 -0.56 -1.87
CA LYS A 36 -5.15 0.66 -2.28
C LYS A 36 -4.18 1.83 -2.50
N LYS A 37 -3.24 2.06 -1.56
CA LYS A 37 -2.22 3.10 -1.71
C LYS A 37 -1.33 2.88 -2.93
N ARG A 38 -0.96 1.63 -3.24
CA ARG A 38 -0.18 1.31 -4.45
C ARG A 38 -0.94 1.68 -5.71
N VAL A 39 -2.22 1.32 -5.79
CA VAL A 39 -3.07 1.61 -6.94
C VAL A 39 -3.29 3.11 -7.10
N ASP A 40 -3.59 3.82 -6.01
CA ASP A 40 -3.77 5.28 -6.03
C ASP A 40 -2.48 5.98 -6.49
N THR A 41 -1.32 5.52 -6.02
CA THR A 41 -0.02 6.07 -6.44
C THR A 41 0.24 5.81 -7.92
N HIS A 42 -0.15 4.64 -8.44
CA HIS A 42 0.03 4.30 -9.85
C HIS A 42 -0.88 5.16 -10.75
N LYS A 43 -2.18 5.26 -10.42
CA LYS A 43 -3.11 6.17 -11.11
C LYS A 43 -2.65 7.62 -11.06
N MET A 44 -2.15 8.06 -9.91
CA MET A 44 -1.62 9.42 -9.76
C MET A 44 -0.34 9.62 -10.56
N ALA A 45 0.50 8.60 -10.71
CA ALA A 45 1.67 8.66 -11.59
C ALA A 45 1.27 8.75 -13.07
N GLU A 46 0.23 8.03 -13.51
CA GLU A 46 -0.32 8.15 -14.86
C GLU A 46 -0.95 9.52 -15.11
N ALA A 47 -1.68 10.08 -14.14
CA ALA A 47 -2.23 11.43 -14.23
C ALA A 47 -1.12 12.50 -14.29
N ASN A 48 -0.03 12.31 -13.54
CA ASN A 48 1.13 13.19 -13.55
C ASN A 48 2.14 12.86 -14.66
N LYS A 49 1.79 12.00 -15.62
CA LYS A 49 2.64 11.68 -16.77
C LYS A 49 2.99 12.94 -17.57
N ALA A 50 2.14 13.96 -17.59
CA ALA A 50 2.43 15.25 -18.21
C ALA A 50 3.60 15.99 -17.54
N PHE A 51 3.83 15.77 -16.23
CA PHE A 51 4.94 16.37 -15.48
C PHE A 51 6.22 15.52 -15.50
N SER A 52 6.22 14.40 -16.23
CA SER A 52 7.43 13.57 -16.37
C SER A 52 8.58 14.31 -17.08
N HIS A 53 8.25 15.35 -17.85
CA HIS A 53 9.22 16.26 -18.49
C HIS A 53 9.88 17.27 -17.54
N PHE A 54 9.30 17.56 -16.36
CA PHE A 54 9.93 18.41 -15.32
C PHE A 54 10.95 17.63 -14.46
N ARG A 55 11.37 16.46 -14.92
CA ARG A 55 12.31 15.60 -14.21
C ARG A 55 13.76 15.91 -14.61
N PHE A 56 14.11 17.20 -14.63
CA PHE A 56 15.43 17.76 -14.35
C PHE A 56 15.32 19.29 -14.18
#